data_AF-A0A166LQ86-F1
#
_entry.id   AF-A0A166LQ86-F1
#
_cell.length_a   1.000
_cell.length_b   1.000
_cell.length_c   1.000
_cell.angle_alpha   90.00
_cell.angle_beta   90.00
_cell.angle_gamma   90.00
#
_symmetry.space_group_name_H-M   'P 1'
#
loop_
_entity.id
_entity.type
_entity.pdbx_description
1 polymer ?
#
loop_
_entity_poly.entity_id
_entity_poly.type
_entity_poly.pdbx_seq_one_letter_code
_entity_poly.pdbx_strand_id
1 'polypeptide(L)'
;IQGDRHLAREARNYQAFPSHFFEHWNGYNLVYPLHDPTPCGALVPQFYGYYVPQGDSKPATTSDTAPLPQTAPSLPADYISPILLLENCGVPIEVDNLSDDDRDTCAAMYLLFLEGGWMQNSMAERNVVMQTGPLSEWPAFRGYDRPKYSFRLIDFGRA
;
A
#
# COMPACT_ATOMS: atom_id res chain seq x y z
N ILE A 1 16.68 3.05 -6.14
CA ILE A 1 17.67 4.02 -6.68
C ILE A 1 18.26 4.78 -5.49
N GLN A 2 19.58 4.98 -5.43
CA GLN A 2 20.18 5.74 -4.34
C GLN A 2 19.67 7.18 -4.34
N GLY A 3 19.23 7.68 -3.19
CA GLY A 3 18.74 9.06 -3.05
C GLY A 3 17.34 9.30 -3.65
N ASP A 4 16.61 8.25 -4.00
CA ASP A 4 15.22 8.39 -4.41
C ASP A 4 14.39 8.94 -3.25
N ARG A 5 13.82 10.13 -3.45
CA ARG A 5 13.02 10.83 -2.45
C ARG A 5 11.60 10.28 -2.37
N HIS A 6 11.23 9.34 -3.24
CA HIS A 6 9.90 8.77 -3.31
C HIS A 6 9.46 8.14 -1.99
N LEU A 7 10.29 7.27 -1.41
CA LEU A 7 9.98 6.58 -0.15
C LEU A 7 9.84 7.56 1.02
N ALA A 8 10.69 8.58 1.07
CA ALA A 8 10.64 9.61 2.12
C ALA A 8 9.42 10.54 1.97
N ARG A 9 8.94 10.79 0.74
CA ARG A 9 7.70 11.54 0.49
C ARG A 9 6.49 10.72 0.88
N GLU A 10 6.46 9.46 0.48
CA GLU A 10 5.39 8.53 0.83
C GLU A 10 5.22 8.42 2.36
N ALA A 11 6.34 8.25 3.09
CA ALA A 11 6.32 8.25 4.55
C ALA A 11 5.70 9.52 5.17
N ARG A 12 6.00 10.71 4.61
CA ARG A 12 5.41 11.98 5.08
C ARG A 12 3.92 12.06 4.78
N ASN A 13 3.49 11.55 3.64
CA ASN A 13 2.08 11.52 3.27
C ASN A 13 1.30 10.61 4.22
N TYR A 14 1.81 9.40 4.51
CA TYR A 14 1.22 8.54 5.55
C TYR A 14 1.12 9.23 6.92
N GLN A 15 2.13 9.99 7.34
CA GLN A 15 2.08 10.75 8.60
C GLN A 15 1.08 11.91 8.59
N ALA A 16 0.77 12.46 7.42
CA ALA A 16 -0.13 13.61 7.26
C ALA A 16 -1.60 13.21 7.05
N PHE A 17 -1.86 11.96 6.68
CA PHE A 17 -3.22 11.49 6.45
C PHE A 17 -4.08 11.57 7.73
N PRO A 18 -5.37 11.89 7.59
CA PRO A 18 -6.32 11.83 8.70
C PRO A 18 -6.41 10.42 9.30
N SER A 19 -6.65 10.32 10.61
CA SER A 19 -6.72 9.02 11.31
C SER A 19 -7.78 8.08 10.70
N HIS A 20 -8.92 8.63 10.27
CA HIS A 20 -10.02 7.85 9.70
C HIS A 20 -9.66 7.13 8.39
N PHE A 21 -8.57 7.51 7.70
CA PHE A 21 -8.08 6.76 6.53
C PHE A 21 -7.51 5.38 6.92
N PHE A 22 -7.03 5.24 8.15
CA PHE A 22 -6.46 4.01 8.69
C PHE A 22 -7.48 3.16 9.44
N GLU A 23 -8.64 3.71 9.80
CA GLU A 23 -9.56 3.05 10.72
C GLU A 23 -10.46 2.04 10.00
N HIS A 24 -10.67 0.88 10.64
CA HIS A 24 -11.61 -0.13 10.16
C HIS A 24 -12.99 0.15 10.74
N TRP A 25 -13.88 0.67 9.90
CA TRP A 25 -15.27 0.90 10.25
C TRP A 25 -16.14 -0.29 9.87
N ASN A 26 -17.31 -0.38 10.49
CA ASN A 26 -18.36 -1.30 10.08
C ASN A 26 -19.47 -0.50 9.40
N GLY A 27 -20.06 -1.04 8.34
CA GLY A 27 -21.17 -0.43 7.63
C GLY A 27 -20.86 -0.20 6.16
N TYR A 28 -21.57 0.76 5.56
CA TYR A 28 -21.46 1.09 4.14
C TYR A 28 -21.36 2.60 3.93
N ASN A 29 -20.59 3.00 2.93
CA ASN A 29 -20.50 4.36 2.45
C ASN A 29 -21.42 4.54 1.23
N LEU A 30 -22.03 5.71 1.11
CA LEU A 30 -22.74 6.15 -0.10
C LEU A 30 -21.95 7.33 -0.68
N VAL A 31 -21.25 7.08 -1.79
CA VAL A 31 -20.24 8.02 -2.32
C VAL A 31 -20.61 8.40 -3.75
N TYR A 32 -21.25 9.55 -3.92
CA TYR A 32 -21.64 10.01 -5.26
C TYR A 32 -20.41 10.24 -6.16
N PRO A 33 -20.46 9.87 -7.45
CA PRO A 33 -21.65 9.45 -8.22
C PRO A 33 -22.02 7.96 -8.11
N LEU A 34 -21.32 7.16 -7.30
CA LEU A 34 -21.70 5.77 -7.05
C LEU A 34 -22.96 5.75 -6.18
N HIS A 35 -24.01 5.11 -6.69
CA HIS A 35 -25.30 5.02 -5.99
C HIS A 35 -25.39 3.78 -5.09
N ASP A 36 -24.61 2.76 -5.41
CA ASP A 36 -24.61 1.51 -4.67
C ASP A 36 -23.73 1.60 -3.41
N PRO A 37 -24.17 1.02 -2.28
CA PRO A 37 -23.46 1.10 -1.02
C PRO A 37 -22.18 0.25 -1.05
N THR A 38 -21.03 0.87 -0.84
CA THR A 38 -19.73 0.16 -0.76
C THR A 38 -19.31 -0.04 0.70
N PRO A 39 -18.65 -1.16 1.06
CA PRO A 39 -18.21 -1.41 2.43
C PRO A 39 -17.37 -0.26 3.00
N CYS A 40 -17.69 0.16 4.23
CA CYS A 40 -16.88 1.12 4.95
C CYS A 40 -15.65 0.41 5.52
N GLY A 41 -14.44 0.91 5.21
CA GLY A 41 -13.19 0.30 5.66
C GLY A 41 -12.03 1.26 5.48
N ALA A 42 -10.88 0.90 6.05
CA ALA A 42 -9.65 1.68 5.93
C ALA A 42 -9.27 1.85 4.45
N LEU A 43 -8.98 3.10 4.06
CA LEU A 43 -8.58 3.46 2.70
C LEU A 43 -7.11 3.12 2.45
N VAL A 44 -6.26 3.33 3.47
CA VAL A 44 -4.80 3.18 3.38
C VAL A 44 -4.29 2.15 4.41
N PRO A 45 -3.14 1.51 4.17
CA PRO A 45 -2.52 0.58 5.13
C PRO A 45 -2.21 1.23 6.47
N GLN A 46 -2.20 0.45 7.55
CA GLN A 46 -1.59 0.92 8.80
C GLN A 46 -0.13 1.32 8.58
N PHE A 47 0.27 2.49 9.08
CA PHE A 47 1.63 3.00 9.00
C PHE A 47 2.36 2.79 10.33
N TYR A 48 3.43 1.99 10.32
CA TYR A 48 4.22 1.70 11.53
C TYR A 48 5.45 2.58 11.67
N GLY A 49 6.01 3.05 10.55
CA GLY A 49 7.14 3.98 10.59
C GLY A 49 8.01 3.97 9.34
N TYR A 50 8.86 5.00 9.25
CA TYR A 50 9.91 5.14 8.26
C TYR A 50 11.26 5.15 8.97
N TYR A 51 12.09 4.14 8.67
CA TYR A 51 13.35 3.91 9.36
C TYR A 51 14.51 4.18 8.41
N VAL A 52 15.42 5.04 8.86
CA VAL A 52 16.64 5.39 8.13
C VAL A 52 17.83 4.80 8.89
N PRO A 53 18.68 4.00 8.24
CA PRO A 53 19.91 3.50 8.84
C PRO A 53 20.79 4.68 9.30
N GLN A 54 21.26 4.62 10.55
CA GLN A 54 22.16 5.61 11.11
C GLN A 54 23.57 5.00 11.21
N GLY A 55 24.50 5.46 10.36
CA GLY A 55 25.94 5.10 10.41
C GLY A 55 26.50 4.49 9.13
N ASP A 56 27.83 4.55 8.98
CA ASP A 56 28.60 3.92 7.90
C ASP A 56 28.51 2.40 8.04
N SER A 57 27.50 1.81 7.41
CA SER A 57 27.22 0.39 7.52
C SER A 57 28.13 -0.36 6.54
N LYS A 58 29.33 -0.74 6.99
CA LYS A 58 30.17 -1.66 6.22
C LYS A 58 29.40 -2.94 5.95
N PRO A 59 29.31 -3.41 4.70
CA PRO A 59 28.61 -4.65 4.38
C PRO A 59 29.36 -5.80 5.06
N ALA A 60 28.60 -6.75 5.59
CA ALA A 60 29.16 -8.05 5.94
C ALA A 60 29.72 -8.68 4.67
N THR A 61 31.04 -8.69 4.51
CA THR A 61 31.74 -9.38 3.42
C THR A 61 31.46 -10.87 3.51
N THR A 62 30.44 -11.35 2.81
CA THR A 62 30.40 -12.73 2.33
C THR A 62 31.04 -12.73 0.95
N SER A 63 32.35 -12.97 0.95
CA SER A 63 33.08 -13.47 -0.21
C SER A 63 32.41 -14.75 -0.69
N ASP A 64 31.87 -14.74 -1.91
CA ASP A 64 31.83 -15.87 -2.86
C ASP A 64 30.56 -15.79 -3.73
N THR A 65 30.58 -15.01 -4.83
CA THR A 65 30.05 -15.47 -6.13
C THR A 65 30.36 -14.49 -7.27
N ALA A 66 30.53 -15.06 -8.47
CA ALA A 66 31.12 -14.51 -9.69
C ALA A 66 30.40 -13.30 -10.33
N PRO A 67 31.08 -12.51 -11.19
CA PRO A 67 30.51 -11.30 -11.76
C PRO A 67 29.46 -11.60 -12.85
N LEU A 68 28.22 -11.15 -12.62
CA LEU A 68 27.16 -11.08 -13.63
C LEU A 68 27.33 -9.84 -14.56
N PRO A 69 26.77 -9.87 -15.79
CA PRO A 69 26.93 -8.79 -16.77
C PRO A 69 26.26 -7.50 -16.29
N GLN A 70 27.03 -6.42 -16.23
CA GLN A 70 26.65 -5.13 -15.66
C GLN A 70 25.81 -4.31 -16.65
N THR A 71 24.51 -4.21 -16.41
CA THR A 71 23.60 -3.27 -17.11
C THR A 71 22.84 -2.33 -16.15
N ALA A 72 23.10 -2.40 -14.85
CA ALA A 72 22.52 -1.50 -13.85
C ALA A 72 23.62 -0.73 -13.10
N PRO A 73 23.41 0.55 -12.74
CA PRO A 73 24.36 1.29 -11.92
C PRO A 73 24.55 0.57 -10.57
N SER A 74 25.77 0.07 -10.33
CA SER A 74 26.12 -0.65 -9.11
C SER A 74 26.10 0.30 -7.92
N LEU A 75 25.24 0.04 -6.94
CA LEU A 75 25.20 0.77 -5.67
C LEU A 75 26.52 0.54 -4.89
N PRO A 76 26.97 1.51 -4.07
CA PRO A 76 28.09 1.29 -3.17
C PRO A 76 27.84 0.07 -2.28
N ALA A 77 28.88 -0.72 -2.03
CA ALA A 77 28.77 -1.96 -1.23
C ALA A 77 28.20 -1.69 0.18
N ASP A 78 28.38 -0.48 0.71
CA ASP A 78 28.00 -0.04 2.06
C ASP A 78 26.63 0.65 2.12
N TYR A 79 25.84 0.62 1.03
CA TYR A 79 24.53 1.26 1.00
C TYR A 79 23.46 0.40 1.66
N ILE A 80 22.90 0.90 2.78
CA ILE A 80 21.64 0.38 3.35
C ILE A 80 20.51 1.34 3.00
N SER A 81 19.46 0.82 2.36
CA SER A 81 18.28 1.61 2.01
C SER A 81 17.40 1.89 3.23
N PRO A 82 16.78 3.08 3.32
CA PRO A 82 15.66 3.30 4.23
C PRO A 82 14.54 2.30 3.99
N ILE A 83 13.78 1.99 5.03
CA ILE A 83 12.63 1.09 4.96
C ILE A 83 11.36 1.79 5.44
N LEU A 84 10.25 1.45 4.81
CA LEU A 84 8.90 1.89 5.17
C LEU A 84 8.12 0.66 5.64
N LEU A 85 7.66 0.68 6.89
CA LEU A 85 6.94 -0.45 7.47
C LEU A 85 5.44 -0.17 7.46
N LEU A 86 4.69 -0.99 6.73
CA LEU A 86 3.24 -0.89 6.53
C LEU A 86 2.54 -2.22 6.86
N GLU A 87 1.22 -2.17 7.03
CA GLU A 87 0.35 -3.36 7.06
C GLU A 87 0.57 -4.23 5.81
N ASN A 88 0.55 -5.55 5.98
CA ASN A 88 0.46 -6.46 4.86
C ASN A 88 -0.99 -6.47 4.33
N CYS A 89 -1.19 -5.86 3.17
CA CYS A 89 -2.50 -5.69 2.55
C CYS A 89 -2.77 -6.65 1.38
N GLY A 90 -1.92 -7.68 1.20
CA GLY A 90 -2.11 -8.72 0.20
C GLY A 90 -1.46 -8.42 -1.14
N VAL A 91 -2.18 -8.71 -2.23
CA VAL A 91 -1.66 -8.65 -3.61
C VAL A 91 -2.36 -7.54 -4.40
N PRO A 92 -1.70 -6.96 -5.41
CA PRO A 92 -2.36 -6.03 -6.31
C PRO A 92 -3.60 -6.62 -6.99
N ILE A 93 -4.59 -5.79 -7.27
CA ILE A 93 -5.78 -6.21 -8.02
C ILE A 93 -5.43 -6.50 -9.48
N GLU A 94 -6.25 -7.35 -10.09
CA GLU A 94 -6.30 -7.54 -11.54
C GLU A 94 -7.74 -7.20 -11.96
N VAL A 95 -7.90 -6.08 -12.67
CA VAL A 95 -9.23 -5.49 -12.90
C VAL A 95 -10.16 -6.48 -13.60
N ASP A 96 -9.65 -7.25 -14.55
CA ASP A 96 -10.43 -8.24 -15.31
C ASP A 96 -11.02 -9.37 -14.44
N ASN A 97 -10.44 -9.62 -13.27
CA ASN A 97 -10.89 -10.66 -12.33
C ASN A 97 -11.82 -10.13 -11.22
N LEU A 98 -12.04 -8.82 -11.15
CA LEU A 98 -12.91 -8.20 -10.14
C LEU A 98 -14.39 -8.26 -10.53
N SER A 99 -15.24 -8.52 -9.54
CA SER A 99 -16.69 -8.35 -9.67
C SER A 99 -17.07 -6.87 -9.78
N ASP A 100 -18.29 -6.59 -10.24
CA ASP A 100 -18.79 -5.20 -10.33
C ASP A 100 -18.80 -4.52 -8.94
N ASP A 101 -19.20 -5.24 -7.88
CA ASP A 101 -19.16 -4.74 -6.49
C ASP A 101 -17.73 -4.39 -6.03
N ASP A 102 -16.74 -5.19 -6.43
CA ASP A 102 -15.33 -4.94 -6.09
C ASP A 102 -14.78 -3.72 -6.84
N ARG A 103 -15.17 -3.56 -8.11
CA ARG A 103 -14.81 -2.40 -8.94
C ARG A 103 -15.39 -1.12 -8.35
N ASP A 104 -16.65 -1.13 -7.95
CA ASP A 104 -17.30 0.00 -7.29
C ASP A 104 -16.66 0.31 -5.93
N THR A 105 -16.29 -0.72 -5.16
CA THR A 105 -15.55 -0.54 -3.91
C THR A 105 -14.19 0.15 -4.16
N CYS A 106 -13.44 -0.29 -5.16
CA CYS A 106 -12.16 0.35 -5.52
C CYS A 106 -12.36 1.81 -5.98
N ALA A 107 -13.41 2.08 -6.78
CA ALA A 107 -13.73 3.43 -7.22
C ALA A 107 -14.15 4.34 -6.05
N ALA A 108 -14.98 3.83 -5.13
CA ALA A 108 -15.40 4.56 -3.94
C ALA A 108 -14.22 4.95 -3.05
N MET A 109 -13.20 4.10 -2.93
CA MET A 109 -11.98 4.43 -2.17
C MET A 109 -11.27 5.68 -2.73
N TYR A 110 -11.17 5.79 -4.05
CA TYR A 110 -10.56 6.97 -4.68
C TYR A 110 -11.40 8.24 -4.47
N LEU A 111 -12.73 8.12 -4.54
CA LEU A 111 -13.64 9.22 -4.29
C LEU A 111 -13.57 9.69 -2.83
N LEU A 112 -13.53 8.76 -1.87
CA LEU A 112 -13.37 9.06 -0.45
C LEU A 112 -12.00 9.69 -0.16
N PHE A 113 -10.94 9.21 -0.81
CA PHE A 113 -9.61 9.81 -0.69
C PHE A 113 -9.62 11.27 -1.17
N LEU A 114 -10.31 11.53 -2.29
CA LEU A 114 -10.52 12.87 -2.84
C LEU A 114 -11.37 13.75 -1.91
N GLU A 115 -12.45 13.23 -1.34
CA GLU A 115 -13.31 13.94 -0.38
C GLU A 115 -12.53 14.33 0.89
N GLY A 116 -11.60 13.47 1.32
CA GLY A 116 -10.65 13.77 2.39
C GLY A 116 -9.58 14.81 2.03
N GLY A 117 -9.62 15.38 0.82
CA GLY A 117 -8.72 16.42 0.35
C GLY A 117 -7.40 15.93 -0.24
N TRP A 118 -7.30 14.63 -0.56
CA TRP A 118 -6.07 14.02 -1.07
C TRP A 118 -6.26 13.43 -2.47
N MET A 119 -5.21 13.48 -3.29
CA MET A 119 -5.22 12.88 -4.62
C MET A 119 -3.99 12.02 -4.79
N GLN A 120 -4.14 10.78 -5.26
CA GLN A 120 -2.99 9.86 -5.34
C GLN A 120 -1.97 10.26 -6.43
N ASN A 121 -2.42 10.92 -7.49
CA ASN A 121 -1.60 11.35 -8.64
C ASN A 121 -0.84 10.23 -9.39
N SER A 122 -1.16 8.97 -9.11
CA SER A 122 -0.54 7.78 -9.69
C SER A 122 -1.55 6.61 -9.72
N MET A 123 -2.75 6.85 -10.25
CA MET A 123 -3.79 5.82 -10.29
C MET A 123 -3.38 4.70 -11.25
N ALA A 124 -3.26 3.49 -10.72
CA ALA A 124 -2.92 2.29 -11.47
C ALA A 124 -3.40 1.05 -10.70
N GLU A 125 -3.70 -0.03 -11.41
CA GLU A 125 -4.18 -1.29 -10.81
C GLU A 125 -3.21 -1.82 -9.74
N ARG A 126 -1.90 -1.72 -10.00
CA ARG A 126 -0.84 -2.12 -9.05
C ARG A 126 -0.90 -1.38 -7.70
N ASN A 127 -1.55 -0.22 -7.65
CA ASN A 127 -1.62 0.65 -6.48
C ASN A 127 -2.88 0.44 -5.64
N VAL A 128 -3.76 -0.47 -6.07
CA VAL A 128 -4.85 -1.00 -5.27
C VAL A 128 -4.50 -2.43 -4.92
N VAL A 129 -4.40 -2.74 -3.64
CA VAL A 129 -4.09 -4.09 -3.15
C VAL A 129 -5.29 -4.66 -2.42
N MET A 130 -5.45 -5.98 -2.54
CA MET A 130 -6.53 -6.73 -1.94
C MET A 130 -6.00 -7.89 -1.11
N GLN A 131 -6.66 -8.13 0.02
CA GLN A 131 -6.47 -9.32 0.84
C GLN A 131 -7.82 -9.96 1.13
N THR A 132 -7.82 -11.27 1.36
CA THR A 132 -9.00 -11.97 1.86
C THR A 132 -9.34 -11.44 3.26
N GLY A 133 -10.62 -11.16 3.47
CA GLY A 133 -11.18 -10.72 4.73
C GLY A 133 -12.04 -11.79 5.41
N PRO A 134 -12.75 -11.41 6.48
CA PRO A 134 -12.70 -10.10 7.14
C PRO A 134 -11.44 -9.93 7.99
N LEU A 135 -10.97 -8.69 8.16
CA LEU A 135 -9.72 -8.41 8.90
C LEU A 135 -9.84 -8.61 10.41
N SER A 136 -11.08 -8.71 10.90
CA SER A 136 -11.39 -9.14 12.26
C SER A 136 -10.99 -10.60 12.52
N GLU A 137 -10.85 -11.41 11.47
CA GLU A 137 -10.43 -12.81 11.59
C GLU A 137 -8.91 -12.94 11.56
N TRP A 138 -8.43 -13.99 12.22
CA TRP A 138 -7.01 -14.32 12.24
C TRP A 138 -6.52 -14.61 10.82
N PRO A 139 -5.30 -14.20 10.41
CA PRO A 139 -4.85 -14.32 9.02
C PRO A 139 -5.02 -15.69 8.38
N ALA A 140 -4.81 -16.79 9.12
CA ALA A 140 -4.98 -18.14 8.56
C ALA A 140 -6.44 -18.60 8.37
N PHE A 141 -7.42 -17.86 8.91
CA PHE A 141 -8.84 -18.17 8.76
C PHE A 141 -9.56 -17.20 7.81
N ARG A 142 -8.86 -16.19 7.27
CA ARG A 142 -9.45 -15.25 6.31
C ARG A 142 -9.81 -15.97 5.01
N GLY A 143 -11.02 -15.72 4.51
CA GLY A 143 -11.55 -16.34 3.30
C GLY A 143 -12.05 -17.78 3.44
N TYR A 144 -12.08 -18.36 4.65
CA TYR A 144 -12.51 -19.75 4.85
C TYR A 144 -14.03 -19.94 4.68
N ASP A 145 -14.83 -18.96 5.12
CA ASP A 145 -16.30 -19.06 5.14
C ASP A 145 -16.94 -18.37 3.93
N ARG A 146 -16.46 -17.17 3.58
CA ARG A 146 -16.84 -16.45 2.34
C ARG A 146 -15.66 -15.63 1.83
N PRO A 147 -15.37 -15.64 0.52
CA PRO A 147 -14.37 -14.75 -0.07
C PRO A 147 -14.94 -13.33 -0.11
N LYS A 148 -14.68 -12.55 0.93
CA LYS A 148 -14.82 -11.09 0.89
C LYS A 148 -13.44 -10.49 0.81
N TYR A 149 -13.23 -9.54 -0.09
CA TYR A 149 -11.97 -8.84 -0.20
C TYR A 149 -11.96 -7.57 0.64
N SER A 150 -10.78 -7.20 1.12
CA SER A 150 -10.51 -5.91 1.76
C SER A 150 -9.43 -5.21 0.95
N PHE A 151 -9.77 -4.01 0.47
CA PHE A 151 -8.92 -3.24 -0.44
C PHE A 151 -8.16 -2.12 0.28
N ARG A 152 -6.97 -1.78 -0.22
CA ARG A 152 -6.15 -0.65 0.24
C ARG A 152 -5.50 0.07 -0.93
N LEU A 153 -5.40 1.38 -0.81
CA LEU A 153 -4.60 2.22 -1.70
C LEU A 153 -3.16 2.28 -1.16
N ILE A 154 -2.18 2.08 -2.03
CA ILE A 154 -0.74 2.16 -1.72
C ILE A 154 -0.04 3.07 -2.73
N ASP A 155 1.26 3.33 -2.56
CA ASP A 155 2.06 4.15 -3.49
C ASP A 155 1.60 5.62 -3.47
N PHE A 156 1.91 6.30 -2.37
CA PHE A 156 1.60 7.71 -2.15
C PHE A 156 2.81 8.63 -2.31
N GLY A 157 3.91 8.21 -2.94
CA GLY A 157 5.11 9.05 -3.09
C GLY A 157 4.91 10.28 -4.01
N ARG A 158 3.79 10.33 -4.73
CA ARG A 158 3.37 11.42 -5.63
C ARG A 158 2.08 12.13 -5.19
N ALA A 159 1.46 11.66 -4.11
CA ALA A 159 0.23 12.25 -3.56
C ALA A 159 0.50 13.65 -2.98
#